data_AF-D0W146-F1
#
_entry.id   AF-D0W146-F1
#
_cell.length_a   1.000
_cell.length_b   1.000
_cell.length_c   1.000
_cell.angle_alpha   90.00
_cell.angle_beta   90.00
_cell.angle_gamma   90.00
#
_symmetry.space_group_name_H-M   'P 1'
#
loop_
_entity.id
_entity.type
_entity.pdbx_description
1 polymer ?
#
loop_
_entity_poly.entity_id
_entity_poly.type
_entity_poly.pdbx_seq_one_letter_code
_entity_poly.pdbx_strand_id
1 'polypeptide(L)'
;MGKNLSALALASMLILSGCDRLGISNPFFEKEVSCGSEEAKEILVKLIRDNVEGETVKTFDDDAFKEQVFADIGISHIRSMIERLGITIDEIRTAEKTDTSSKLKCEATLKLEVPEDVVGYAVAANRTVGNSYKKTPDFFERYYRKEGAYYVKTISYSVQPTDDKRKIFAELNQTYEVIRPVSELVSMALIKEPLDKAKKMNEELEAAEAVAQEAREAEEAAAQEALSQEQEAARVSEWEERYKLSRSEFEQFWKGLPQTIQNKLQASQKTWKSGMDKICASKAKAESETPNGIKISELACKTAETEARLEELHNRKKAVIDEIIREADKKERTAKAALDGAVQALPADIAETVMPEYRNWQNGLNAKCAGGDEYGLAQSDCRTKEINAKTKEIQGYLIN
;
A
#
# COMPACT_ATOMS: atom_id res chain seq x y z
N MET A 1 132.51 44.07 -16.02
CA MET A 1 133.54 44.09 -17.08
C MET A 1 133.14 43.03 -18.09
N GLY A 2 132.81 43.28 -19.34
CA GLY A 2 132.88 44.45 -20.17
C GLY A 2 133.06 43.95 -21.60
N LYS A 3 132.01 44.14 -22.44
CA LYS A 3 132.04 44.20 -23.91
C LYS A 3 132.39 42.88 -24.64
N ASN A 4 131.90 42.54 -25.83
CA ASN A 4 130.81 42.90 -26.76
C ASN A 4 131.18 42.18 -28.08
N LEU A 5 130.23 42.12 -29.03
CA LEU A 5 130.33 41.74 -30.46
C LEU A 5 129.68 40.37 -30.71
N SER A 6 128.38 40.25 -31.00
CA SER A 6 127.51 40.93 -31.98
C SER A 6 127.91 40.67 -33.44
N ALA A 7 127.14 39.79 -34.09
CA ALA A 7 126.77 39.92 -35.49
C ALA A 7 125.30 39.47 -35.65
N LEU A 8 124.48 40.45 -36.02
CA LEU A 8 123.06 40.36 -36.35
C LEU A 8 122.86 39.88 -37.79
N ALA A 9 121.78 39.13 -38.02
CA ALA A 9 120.79 39.33 -39.10
C ALA A 9 119.47 38.67 -38.61
N LEU A 10 118.41 39.39 -38.18
CA LEU A 10 117.35 40.10 -38.97
C LEU A 10 116.85 39.24 -40.15
N ALA A 11 115.57 38.98 -40.41
CA ALA A 11 114.22 39.24 -39.87
C ALA A 11 113.28 38.33 -40.72
N SER A 12 112.19 37.69 -40.27
CA SER A 12 110.81 38.16 -40.05
C SER A 12 109.96 36.86 -39.98
N MET A 13 109.25 36.49 -38.91
CA MET A 13 107.93 36.89 -38.40
C MET A 13 106.67 36.55 -39.24
N LEU A 14 105.67 35.99 -38.52
CA LEU A 14 104.22 35.74 -38.81
C LEU A 14 103.87 34.38 -39.45
N ILE A 15 103.34 33.38 -38.74
CA ILE A 15 102.07 33.19 -37.98
C ILE A 15 100.82 32.93 -38.87
N LEU A 16 100.24 31.74 -38.65
CA LEU A 16 98.87 31.23 -38.87
C LEU A 16 98.33 31.09 -40.30
N SER A 17 98.07 29.85 -40.74
CA SER A 17 96.76 29.39 -41.26
C SER A 17 96.77 27.93 -41.74
N GLY A 18 95.71 27.19 -41.39
CA GLY A 18 95.30 25.92 -42.01
C GLY A 18 95.29 24.72 -41.05
N CYS A 19 94.20 24.01 -40.76
CA CYS A 19 92.82 24.06 -41.27
C CYS A 19 91.87 23.53 -40.18
N ASP A 20 90.79 24.27 -39.95
CA ASP A 20 89.50 23.74 -39.51
C ASP A 20 88.90 22.82 -40.58
N ARG A 21 87.96 21.98 -40.14
CA ARG A 21 86.96 21.21 -40.89
C ARG A 21 87.32 19.78 -41.30
N LEU A 22 86.57 18.85 -40.72
CA LEU A 22 85.51 18.02 -41.34
C LEU A 22 85.44 16.73 -40.48
N GLY A 23 84.38 16.49 -39.70
CA GLY A 23 83.05 16.34 -40.28
C GLY A 23 82.99 15.10 -41.18
N ILE A 24 83.57 13.97 -40.75
CA ILE A 24 83.27 12.65 -41.30
C ILE A 24 82.63 11.83 -40.18
N SER A 25 81.32 11.88 -40.16
CA SER A 25 80.46 10.88 -39.53
C SER A 25 80.81 9.50 -40.11
N ASN A 26 81.42 8.64 -39.30
CA ASN A 26 81.40 7.20 -39.54
C ASN A 26 79.95 6.71 -39.39
N PRO A 27 79.31 6.12 -40.41
CA PRO A 27 77.90 5.72 -40.33
C PRO A 27 77.70 4.31 -39.70
N PHE A 28 78.67 3.82 -38.92
CA PHE A 28 78.65 2.48 -38.31
C PHE A 28 78.85 2.51 -36.79
N PHE A 29 78.28 3.49 -36.10
CA PHE A 29 78.04 3.32 -34.66
C PHE A 29 76.81 2.42 -34.49
N GLU A 30 77.06 1.15 -34.21
CA GLU A 30 76.05 0.24 -33.68
C GLU A 30 75.46 0.87 -32.42
N LYS A 31 74.17 1.22 -32.43
CA LYS A 31 73.47 1.71 -31.26
C LYS A 31 73.33 0.54 -30.28
N GLU A 32 74.25 0.40 -29.32
CA GLU A 32 74.18 -0.65 -28.31
C GLU A 32 72.95 -0.41 -27.42
N VAL A 33 72.01 -1.35 -27.44
CA VAL A 33 70.78 -1.27 -26.65
C VAL A 33 71.14 -1.44 -25.17
N SER A 34 70.64 -0.53 -24.33
CA SER A 34 70.73 -0.64 -22.88
C SER A 34 69.34 -0.76 -22.26
N CYS A 35 69.25 -1.53 -21.17
CA CYS A 35 68.03 -1.67 -20.38
C CYS A 35 67.42 -0.30 -20.02
N GLY A 36 68.25 0.70 -19.71
CA GLY A 36 67.83 2.02 -19.26
C GLY A 36 67.68 3.10 -20.34
N SER A 37 67.77 2.75 -21.62
CA SER A 37 67.58 3.73 -22.70
C SER A 37 66.17 4.32 -22.69
N GLU A 38 66.05 5.61 -23.03
CA GLU A 38 64.73 6.29 -23.06
C GLU A 38 63.75 5.59 -24.01
N GLU A 39 64.24 5.13 -25.17
CA GLU A 39 63.46 4.32 -26.13
C GLU A 39 62.91 3.03 -25.49
N ALA A 40 63.71 2.31 -24.68
CA ALA A 40 63.25 1.12 -23.97
C ALA A 40 62.21 1.44 -22.87
N LYS A 41 62.37 2.58 -22.17
CA LYS A 41 61.38 3.05 -21.18
C LYS A 41 60.04 3.39 -21.83
N GLU A 42 60.06 4.14 -22.93
CA GLU A 42 58.85 4.51 -23.68
C GLU A 42 58.10 3.28 -24.20
N ILE A 43 58.82 2.30 -24.77
CA ILE A 43 58.23 1.04 -25.23
C ILE A 43 57.63 0.27 -24.05
N LEU A 44 58.32 0.21 -22.91
CA LEU A 44 57.83 -0.52 -21.73
C LEU A 44 56.59 0.15 -21.11
N VAL A 45 56.57 1.49 -21.02
CA VAL A 45 55.38 2.23 -20.57
C VAL A 45 54.21 1.99 -21.52
N LYS A 46 54.43 2.06 -22.83
CA LYS A 46 53.40 1.75 -23.82
C LYS A 46 52.90 0.31 -23.70
N LEU A 47 53.80 -0.66 -23.56
CA LEU A 47 53.46 -2.07 -23.37
C LEU A 47 52.59 -2.27 -22.12
N ILE A 48 52.88 -1.58 -21.01
CA ILE A 48 52.06 -1.64 -19.80
C ILE A 48 50.67 -1.06 -20.08
N ARG A 49 50.57 0.13 -20.71
CA ARG A 49 49.28 0.74 -21.06
C ARG A 49 48.43 -0.16 -21.94
N ASP A 50 49.01 -0.68 -23.03
CA ASP A 50 48.32 -1.53 -24.00
C ASP A 50 47.82 -2.83 -23.34
N ASN A 51 48.62 -3.44 -22.46
CA ASN A 51 48.21 -4.65 -21.75
C ASN A 51 47.14 -4.37 -20.68
N VAL A 52 47.21 -3.25 -19.95
CA VAL A 52 46.15 -2.85 -19.00
C VAL A 52 44.85 -2.57 -19.73
N GLU A 53 44.89 -1.88 -20.88
CA GLU A 53 43.72 -1.67 -21.72
C GLU A 53 43.12 -3.01 -22.15
N GLY A 54 43.93 -3.89 -22.74
CA GLY A 54 43.47 -5.19 -23.21
C GLY A 54 42.85 -6.05 -22.11
N GLU A 55 43.44 -6.07 -20.91
CA GLU A 55 42.89 -6.83 -19.78
C GLU A 55 41.60 -6.20 -19.21
N THR A 56 41.52 -4.87 -19.19
CA THR A 56 40.33 -4.15 -18.74
C THR A 56 39.18 -4.32 -19.73
N VAL A 57 39.46 -4.29 -21.04
CA VAL A 57 38.49 -4.57 -22.10
C VAL A 57 37.92 -5.98 -21.91
N LYS A 58 38.75 -7.01 -21.68
CA LYS A 58 38.26 -8.37 -21.39
C LYS A 58 37.32 -8.41 -20.18
N THR A 59 37.58 -7.59 -19.15
CA THR A 59 36.73 -7.53 -17.96
C THR A 59 35.31 -7.07 -18.31
N PHE A 60 35.18 -6.05 -19.18
CA PHE A 60 33.88 -5.50 -19.58
C PHE A 60 33.24 -6.22 -20.78
N ASP A 61 34.04 -6.93 -21.57
CA ASP A 61 33.56 -7.82 -22.64
C ASP A 61 33.06 -9.18 -22.10
N ASP A 62 33.31 -9.51 -20.83
CA ASP A 62 32.73 -10.68 -20.17
C ASP A 62 31.20 -10.54 -20.08
N ASP A 63 30.47 -11.59 -20.45
CA ASP A 63 29.01 -11.60 -20.43
C ASP A 63 28.44 -11.34 -19.02
N ALA A 64 29.20 -11.62 -17.96
CA ALA A 64 28.85 -11.28 -16.58
C ALA A 64 28.86 -9.77 -16.31
N PHE A 65 29.62 -8.99 -17.09
CA PHE A 65 29.70 -7.53 -16.99
C PHE A 65 28.92 -6.81 -18.10
N LYS A 66 28.46 -7.52 -19.14
CA LYS A 66 27.55 -6.99 -20.18
C LYS A 66 26.11 -6.74 -19.69
N GLU A 67 25.91 -6.46 -18.41
CA GLU A 67 24.63 -5.96 -17.92
C GLU A 67 24.37 -4.55 -18.45
N GLN A 68 23.09 -4.20 -18.63
CA GLN A 68 22.70 -2.86 -19.11
C GLN A 68 23.29 -1.73 -18.26
N VAL A 69 23.58 -2.01 -16.98
CA VAL A 69 24.20 -1.07 -16.05
C VAL A 69 25.60 -0.63 -16.52
N PHE A 70 26.42 -1.54 -17.06
CA PHE A 70 27.81 -1.23 -17.44
C PHE A 70 28.03 -1.08 -18.95
N ALA A 71 26.97 -1.20 -19.75
CA ALA A 71 27.04 -1.15 -21.21
C ALA A 71 27.67 0.14 -21.78
N ASP A 72 27.62 1.24 -21.02
CA ASP A 72 28.20 2.52 -21.42
C ASP A 72 29.74 2.56 -21.26
N ILE A 73 30.35 1.60 -20.57
CA ILE A 73 31.81 1.51 -20.39
C ILE A 73 32.47 0.95 -21.65
N GLY A 74 32.64 1.80 -22.66
CA GLY A 74 33.43 1.49 -23.85
C GLY A 74 34.95 1.69 -23.70
N ILE A 75 35.70 1.25 -24.72
CA ILE A 75 37.17 1.38 -24.82
C ILE A 75 37.69 2.81 -24.62
N SER A 76 36.92 3.83 -24.99
CA SER A 76 37.27 5.24 -24.78
C SER A 76 37.35 5.61 -23.30
N HIS A 77 36.43 5.08 -22.47
CA HIS A 77 36.43 5.31 -21.03
C HIS A 77 37.63 4.61 -20.37
N ILE A 78 37.92 3.38 -20.81
CA ILE A 78 39.07 2.60 -20.35
C ILE A 78 40.38 3.36 -20.64
N ARG A 79 40.57 3.81 -21.89
CA ARG A 79 41.74 4.61 -22.29
C ARG A 79 41.88 5.88 -21.48
N SER A 80 40.80 6.64 -21.35
CA SER A 80 40.80 7.88 -20.56
C SER A 80 41.19 7.61 -19.11
N MET A 81 40.70 6.53 -18.50
CA MET A 81 41.09 6.17 -17.13
C MET A 81 42.57 5.77 -17.02
N ILE A 82 43.10 5.01 -17.99
CA ILE A 82 44.53 4.62 -18.02
C ILE A 82 45.44 5.82 -18.26
N GLU A 83 45.03 6.80 -19.08
CA GLU A 83 45.76 8.05 -19.32
C GLU A 83 45.95 8.88 -18.05
N ARG A 84 45.01 8.80 -17.10
CA ARG A 84 45.10 9.46 -15.80
C ARG A 84 46.14 8.84 -14.87
N LEU A 85 46.63 7.64 -15.17
CA LEU A 85 47.69 7.00 -14.39
C LEU A 85 49.06 7.50 -14.90
N GLY A 86 49.83 8.11 -14.00
CA GLY A 86 51.24 8.40 -14.25
C GLY A 86 52.06 7.12 -14.14
N ILE A 87 52.80 6.75 -15.18
CA ILE A 87 53.61 5.52 -15.23
C ILE A 87 55.05 5.91 -15.47
N THR A 88 55.93 5.61 -14.52
CA THR A 88 57.38 5.85 -14.65
C THR A 88 58.18 4.59 -14.32
N ILE A 89 59.33 4.46 -14.98
CA ILE A 89 60.25 3.32 -14.83
C ILE A 89 61.59 3.87 -14.34
N ASP A 90 61.92 3.58 -13.09
CA ASP A 90 63.12 4.04 -12.40
C ASP A 90 64.03 2.87 -12.00
N GLU A 91 65.23 3.18 -11.48
CA GLU A 91 66.13 2.20 -10.84
C GLU A 91 66.44 0.98 -11.73
N ILE A 92 66.75 1.25 -13.00
CA ILE A 92 66.94 0.23 -14.01
C ILE A 92 68.33 -0.41 -13.88
N ARG A 93 68.38 -1.75 -13.87
CA ARG A 93 69.62 -2.53 -13.91
C ARG A 93 69.55 -3.67 -14.91
N THR A 94 70.68 -3.97 -15.55
CA THR A 94 70.84 -5.21 -16.32
C THR A 94 71.07 -6.37 -15.35
N ALA A 95 70.16 -7.33 -15.33
CA ALA A 95 70.25 -8.53 -14.49
C ALA A 95 71.05 -9.65 -15.17
N GLU A 96 70.92 -9.79 -16.51
CA GLU A 96 71.62 -10.82 -17.28
C GLU A 96 71.92 -10.32 -18.71
N LYS A 97 73.15 -10.56 -19.17
CA LYS A 97 73.62 -10.38 -20.56
C LYS A 97 74.46 -11.60 -20.93
N THR A 98 74.11 -12.30 -21.99
CA THR A 98 74.85 -13.48 -22.47
C THR A 98 75.59 -13.17 -23.76
N ASP A 99 76.79 -13.70 -23.95
CA ASP A 99 77.60 -13.44 -25.17
C ASP A 99 76.95 -14.00 -26.45
N THR A 100 76.00 -14.93 -26.31
CA THR A 100 75.33 -15.62 -27.42
C THR A 100 73.96 -15.05 -27.80
N SER A 101 73.45 -14.04 -27.10
CA SER A 101 72.14 -13.43 -27.36
C SER A 101 72.18 -11.92 -27.25
N SER A 102 71.50 -11.24 -28.18
CA SER A 102 71.26 -9.79 -28.11
C SER A 102 70.16 -9.41 -27.09
N LYS A 103 69.48 -10.40 -26.49
CA LYS A 103 68.45 -10.19 -25.46
C LYS A 103 69.09 -9.89 -24.11
N LEU A 104 68.77 -8.73 -23.55
CA LEU A 104 69.14 -8.34 -22.19
C LEU A 104 67.97 -8.65 -21.25
N LYS A 105 68.23 -9.25 -20.09
CA LYS A 105 67.25 -9.30 -19.00
C LYS A 105 67.52 -8.15 -18.04
N CYS A 106 66.47 -7.44 -17.71
CA CYS A 106 66.51 -6.18 -16.98
C CYS A 106 65.58 -6.26 -15.77
N GLU A 107 65.92 -5.52 -14.74
CA GLU A 107 65.02 -5.24 -13.62
C GLU A 107 64.89 -3.74 -13.44
N ALA A 108 63.70 -3.29 -13.02
CA ALA A 108 63.41 -1.89 -12.77
C ALA A 108 62.35 -1.74 -11.68
N THR A 109 62.22 -0.51 -11.18
CA THR A 109 61.16 -0.10 -10.28
C THR A 109 60.07 0.61 -11.10
N LEU A 110 58.90 -0.01 -11.20
CA LEU A 110 57.69 0.60 -11.76
C LEU A 110 57.05 1.46 -10.68
N LYS A 111 56.87 2.75 -10.95
CA LYS A 111 56.10 3.67 -10.11
C LYS A 111 54.83 4.08 -10.83
N LEU A 112 53.71 3.98 -10.11
CA LEU A 112 52.39 4.40 -10.56
C LEU A 112 51.92 5.57 -9.72
N GLU A 113 51.72 6.72 -10.35
CA GLU A 113 50.99 7.84 -9.77
C GLU A 113 49.51 7.68 -10.08
N VAL A 114 48.73 7.33 -9.06
CA VAL A 114 47.28 7.12 -9.19
C VAL A 114 46.58 8.29 -8.51
N PRO A 115 45.77 9.08 -9.23
CA PRO A 115 45.01 10.17 -8.64
C PRO A 115 44.12 9.70 -7.48
N GLU A 116 43.98 10.54 -6.45
CA GLU A 116 43.23 10.18 -5.23
C GLU A 116 41.76 9.85 -5.51
N ASP A 117 41.14 10.50 -6.49
CA ASP A 117 39.76 10.24 -6.85
C ASP A 117 39.58 8.90 -7.58
N VAL A 118 40.55 8.47 -8.40
CA VAL A 118 40.57 7.11 -8.99
C VAL A 118 40.65 6.05 -7.89
N VAL A 119 41.52 6.25 -6.90
CA VAL A 119 41.59 5.38 -5.71
C VAL A 119 40.26 5.39 -4.97
N GLY A 120 39.69 6.57 -4.73
CA GLY A 120 38.39 6.73 -4.06
C GLY A 120 37.26 6.01 -4.79
N TYR A 121 37.24 6.08 -6.11
CA TYR A 121 36.23 5.43 -6.93
C TYR A 121 36.34 3.91 -6.88
N ALA A 122 37.55 3.39 -7.04
CA ALA A 122 37.80 1.97 -6.98
C ALA A 122 37.48 1.38 -5.60
N VAL A 123 37.82 2.10 -4.52
CA VAL A 123 37.45 1.69 -3.16
C VAL A 123 35.94 1.68 -2.98
N ALA A 124 35.24 2.73 -3.41
CA ALA A 124 33.79 2.83 -3.27
C ALA A 124 33.07 1.70 -4.01
N ALA A 125 33.43 1.45 -5.26
CA ALA A 125 32.90 0.34 -6.05
C ALA A 125 33.18 -1.03 -5.42
N ASN A 126 34.42 -1.25 -4.94
CA ASN A 126 34.79 -2.50 -4.28
C ASN A 126 34.02 -2.74 -2.97
N ARG A 127 33.60 -1.68 -2.26
CA ARG A 127 32.70 -1.84 -1.11
C ARG A 127 31.33 -2.33 -1.53
N THR A 128 30.80 -1.75 -2.60
CA THR A 128 29.45 -2.05 -3.11
C THR A 128 29.37 -3.45 -3.71
N VAL A 129 30.37 -3.87 -4.50
CA VAL A 129 30.35 -5.16 -5.22
C VAL A 129 31.01 -6.28 -4.42
N GLY A 130 32.13 -6.00 -3.75
CA GLY A 130 32.96 -7.00 -3.08
C GLY A 130 32.69 -7.15 -1.58
N ASN A 131 31.73 -6.38 -1.01
CA ASN A 131 31.46 -6.33 0.43
C ASN A 131 32.72 -6.02 1.29
N SER A 132 33.69 -5.26 0.74
CA SER A 132 34.88 -4.85 1.49
C SER A 132 34.58 -3.64 2.38
N TYR A 133 34.88 -3.74 3.68
CA TYR A 133 34.76 -2.62 4.63
C TYR A 133 36.00 -1.72 4.66
N LYS A 134 37.04 -2.02 3.86
CA LYS A 134 38.33 -1.32 3.94
C LYS A 134 38.28 0.06 3.27
N LYS A 135 39.15 0.96 3.77
CA LYS A 135 39.29 2.34 3.28
C LYS A 135 40.39 2.54 2.26
N THR A 136 41.12 1.48 1.92
CA THR A 136 42.19 1.48 0.93
C THR A 136 41.88 0.49 -0.18
N PRO A 137 42.49 0.61 -1.38
CA PRO A 137 42.37 -0.37 -2.43
C PRO A 137 43.25 -1.57 -2.07
N ASP A 138 42.90 -2.31 -1.03
CA ASP A 138 43.71 -3.41 -0.46
C ASP A 138 43.97 -4.52 -1.49
N PHE A 139 43.02 -4.73 -2.42
CA PHE A 139 43.15 -5.61 -3.57
C PHE A 139 44.30 -5.20 -4.50
N PHE A 140 44.66 -3.91 -4.54
CA PHE A 140 45.76 -3.36 -5.31
C PHE A 140 47.05 -3.25 -4.48
N GLU A 141 46.94 -2.78 -3.24
CA GLU A 141 48.06 -2.59 -2.30
C GLU A 141 48.79 -3.89 -1.93
N ARG A 142 48.13 -5.05 -2.08
CA ARG A 142 48.78 -6.36 -1.92
C ARG A 142 49.82 -6.67 -3.01
N TYR A 143 49.77 -5.99 -4.15
CA TYR A 143 50.68 -6.20 -5.30
C TYR A 143 51.63 -5.01 -5.52
N TYR A 144 51.20 -3.80 -5.15
CA TYR A 144 51.98 -2.58 -5.24
C TYR A 144 52.11 -1.94 -3.87
N ARG A 145 53.35 -1.69 -3.44
CA ARG A 145 53.62 -1.02 -2.17
C ARG A 145 53.38 0.48 -2.31
N LYS A 146 52.62 1.06 -1.40
CA LYS A 146 52.42 2.51 -1.36
C LYS A 146 53.63 3.22 -0.76
N GLU A 147 54.20 4.17 -1.49
CA GLU A 147 55.35 4.99 -1.09
C GLU A 147 55.06 6.47 -1.43
N GLY A 148 54.63 7.23 -0.42
CA GLY A 148 54.18 8.62 -0.63
C GLY A 148 52.99 8.70 -1.58
N ALA A 149 53.15 9.43 -2.69
CA ALA A 149 52.14 9.58 -3.75
C ALA A 149 52.14 8.42 -4.76
N TYR A 150 53.10 7.50 -4.69
CA TYR A 150 53.31 6.46 -5.69
C TYR A 150 52.95 5.06 -5.18
N TYR A 151 52.51 4.21 -6.09
CA TYR A 151 52.40 2.78 -5.91
C TYR A 151 53.54 2.11 -6.67
N VAL A 152 54.38 1.36 -5.95
CA VAL A 152 55.68 0.92 -6.42
C VAL A 152 55.75 -0.60 -6.48
N LYS A 153 56.30 -1.14 -7.58
CA LYS A 153 56.53 -2.58 -7.77
C LYS A 153 57.82 -2.81 -8.55
N THR A 154 58.62 -3.78 -8.11
CA THR A 154 59.78 -4.26 -8.89
C THR A 154 59.28 -5.10 -10.06
N ILE A 155 59.78 -4.82 -11.26
CA ILE A 155 59.44 -5.53 -12.49
C ILE A 155 60.70 -6.06 -13.16
N SER A 156 60.62 -7.27 -13.71
CA SER A 156 61.60 -7.84 -14.63
C SER A 156 61.09 -7.75 -16.06
N TYR A 157 61.92 -7.28 -16.98
CA TYR A 157 61.61 -7.19 -18.40
C TYR A 157 62.82 -7.62 -19.22
N SER A 158 62.65 -7.73 -20.51
CA SER A 158 63.75 -7.97 -21.43
C SER A 158 63.71 -7.01 -22.59
N VAL A 159 64.88 -6.63 -23.09
CA VAL A 159 65.02 -5.79 -24.29
C VAL A 159 65.89 -6.48 -25.31
N GLN A 160 65.49 -6.40 -26.58
CA GLN A 160 66.23 -7.00 -27.68
C GLN A 160 66.14 -6.10 -28.92
N PRO A 161 67.27 -5.68 -29.52
CA PRO A 161 67.24 -5.03 -30.82
C PRO A 161 66.79 -5.99 -31.92
N THR A 162 66.18 -5.46 -32.98
CA THR A 162 66.00 -6.19 -34.25
C THR A 162 67.36 -6.60 -34.85
N ASP A 163 67.34 -7.60 -35.74
CA ASP A 163 68.54 -8.04 -36.47
C ASP A 163 69.21 -6.90 -37.26
N ASP A 164 68.41 -5.95 -37.77
CA ASP A 164 68.88 -4.74 -38.45
C ASP A 164 69.24 -3.59 -37.48
N LYS A 165 69.09 -3.81 -36.16
CA LYS A 165 69.33 -2.88 -35.05
C LYS A 165 68.57 -1.55 -35.15
N ARG A 166 67.51 -1.48 -35.97
CA ARG A 166 66.70 -0.26 -36.18
C ARG A 166 65.58 -0.07 -35.17
N LYS A 167 65.12 -1.14 -34.51
CA LYS A 167 64.05 -1.10 -33.51
C LYS A 167 64.45 -1.91 -32.28
N ILE A 168 63.87 -1.55 -31.14
CA ILE A 168 63.99 -2.31 -29.89
C ILE A 168 62.64 -2.98 -29.62
N PHE A 169 62.68 -4.24 -29.20
CA PHE A 169 61.53 -4.93 -28.60
C PHE A 169 61.73 -5.00 -27.09
N ALA A 170 60.66 -4.73 -26.34
CA ALA A 170 60.62 -4.96 -24.91
C ALA A 170 59.52 -5.97 -24.58
N GLU A 171 59.79 -6.85 -23.62
CA GLU A 171 58.84 -7.85 -23.13
C GLU A 171 58.85 -7.85 -21.61
N LEU A 172 57.67 -7.82 -20.99
CA LEU A 172 57.52 -7.91 -19.55
C LEU A 172 57.51 -9.39 -19.14
N ASN A 173 58.41 -9.80 -18.25
CA ASN A 173 58.56 -11.22 -17.89
C ASN A 173 57.49 -11.69 -16.88
N GLN A 174 56.89 -10.76 -16.12
CA GLN A 174 55.77 -11.04 -15.20
C GLN A 174 54.52 -10.23 -15.55
N THR A 175 54.05 -10.33 -16.81
CA THR A 175 52.91 -9.57 -17.33
C THR A 175 51.68 -9.67 -16.44
N TYR A 176 51.27 -10.87 -16.05
CA TYR A 176 50.04 -11.06 -15.26
C TYR A 176 50.06 -10.32 -13.92
N GLU A 177 51.14 -10.47 -13.14
CA GLU A 177 51.24 -9.88 -11.79
C GLU A 177 51.37 -8.35 -11.78
N VAL A 178 51.77 -7.77 -12.91
CA VAL A 178 51.90 -6.32 -13.09
C VAL A 178 50.60 -5.75 -13.65
N ILE A 179 50.03 -6.40 -14.67
CA ILE A 179 48.91 -5.87 -15.42
C ILE A 179 47.58 -6.09 -14.70
N ARG A 180 47.34 -7.30 -14.16
CA ARG A 180 46.04 -7.64 -13.57
C ARG A 180 45.64 -6.70 -12.43
N PRO A 181 46.49 -6.37 -11.44
CA PRO A 181 46.08 -5.47 -10.36
C PRO A 181 45.76 -4.05 -10.84
N VAL A 182 46.49 -3.55 -11.84
CA VAL A 182 46.25 -2.22 -12.43
C VAL A 182 44.94 -2.24 -13.21
N SER A 183 44.67 -3.32 -13.96
CA SER A 183 43.39 -3.50 -14.65
C SER A 183 42.22 -3.59 -13.67
N GLU A 184 42.33 -4.37 -12.58
CA GLU A 184 41.29 -4.42 -11.53
C GLU A 184 41.02 -3.05 -10.90
N LEU A 185 42.07 -2.25 -10.66
CA LEU A 185 41.93 -0.88 -10.15
C LEU A 185 41.16 0.02 -11.12
N VAL A 186 41.51 -0.04 -12.41
CA VAL A 186 40.84 0.72 -13.48
C VAL A 186 39.37 0.28 -13.62
N SER A 187 39.11 -1.03 -13.66
CA SER A 187 37.75 -1.58 -13.74
C SER A 187 36.89 -1.12 -12.56
N MET A 188 37.40 -1.22 -11.33
CA MET A 188 36.68 -0.79 -10.13
C MET A 188 36.41 0.73 -10.14
N ALA A 189 37.36 1.54 -10.62
CA ALA A 189 37.14 2.98 -10.74
C ALA A 189 36.04 3.32 -11.76
N LEU A 190 35.98 2.59 -12.88
CA LEU A 190 35.02 2.82 -13.97
C LEU A 190 33.58 2.43 -13.58
N ILE A 191 33.38 1.37 -12.80
CA ILE A 191 32.03 0.90 -12.45
C ILE A 191 31.31 1.74 -11.39
N LYS A 192 32.01 2.64 -10.68
CA LYS A 192 31.40 3.44 -9.61
C LYS A 192 30.16 4.19 -10.07
N GLU A 193 30.29 4.99 -11.14
CA GLU A 193 29.20 5.86 -11.59
C GLU A 193 27.97 5.06 -12.06
N PRO A 194 28.13 4.02 -12.89
CA PRO A 194 27.04 3.08 -13.21
C PRO A 194 26.37 2.46 -11.98
N LEU A 195 27.14 2.02 -10.98
CA LEU A 195 26.59 1.46 -9.74
C LEU A 195 25.76 2.48 -8.96
N ASP A 196 26.27 3.70 -8.80
CA ASP A 196 25.56 4.78 -8.10
C ASP A 196 24.25 5.14 -8.84
N LYS A 197 24.27 5.16 -10.17
CA LYS A 197 23.08 5.40 -11.00
C LYS A 197 22.05 4.29 -10.87
N ALA A 198 22.48 3.03 -10.94
CA ALA A 198 21.60 1.87 -10.77
C ALA A 198 20.95 1.84 -9.39
N LYS A 199 21.73 2.11 -8.34
CA LYS A 199 21.23 2.21 -6.97
C LYS A 199 20.14 3.28 -6.83
N LYS A 200 20.40 4.48 -7.34
CA LYS A 200 19.44 5.58 -7.28
C LYS A 200 18.15 5.26 -8.04
N MET A 201 18.25 4.64 -9.22
CA MET A 201 17.08 4.22 -10.00
C MET A 201 16.25 3.17 -9.25
N ASN A 202 16.89 2.22 -8.57
CA ASN A 202 16.19 1.23 -7.76
C ASN A 202 15.49 1.88 -6.55
N GLU A 203 16.14 2.82 -5.86
CA GLU A 203 15.52 3.58 -4.76
C GLU A 203 14.31 4.41 -5.24
N GLU A 204 14.39 5.02 -6.42
CA GLU A 204 13.28 5.76 -7.03
C GLU A 204 12.12 4.84 -7.43
N LEU A 205 12.41 3.64 -7.95
CA LEU A 205 11.41 2.64 -8.30
C LEU A 205 10.70 2.10 -7.05
N GLU A 206 11.44 1.73 -6.01
CA GLU A 206 10.89 1.27 -4.73
C GLU A 206 10.00 2.35 -4.09
N ALA A 207 10.43 3.62 -4.12
CA ALA A 207 9.62 4.73 -3.64
C ALA A 207 8.32 4.92 -4.45
N ALA A 208 8.40 4.81 -5.78
CA ALA A 208 7.23 4.91 -6.65
C ALA A 208 6.24 3.75 -6.44
N GLU A 209 6.76 2.53 -6.25
CA GLU A 209 5.94 1.35 -5.95
C GLU A 209 5.24 1.46 -4.59
N ALA A 210 5.93 1.97 -3.57
CA ALA A 210 5.34 2.22 -2.25
C ALA A 210 4.18 3.22 -2.31
N VAL A 211 4.37 4.34 -3.03
CA VAL A 211 3.30 5.34 -3.23
C VAL A 211 2.13 4.76 -4.01
N ALA A 212 2.39 3.97 -5.06
CA ALA A 212 1.34 3.32 -5.84
C ALA A 212 0.58 2.28 -5.00
N GLN A 213 1.26 1.59 -4.09
CA GLN A 213 0.63 0.63 -3.19
C GLN A 213 -0.27 1.30 -2.16
N GLU A 214 0.19 2.38 -1.52
CA GLU A 214 -0.61 3.18 -0.60
C GLU A 214 -1.86 3.75 -1.28
N ALA A 215 -1.74 4.22 -2.53
CA ALA A 215 -2.86 4.70 -3.31
C ALA A 215 -3.90 3.59 -3.61
N ARG A 216 -3.45 2.37 -3.95
CA ARG A 216 -4.34 1.20 -4.15
C ARG A 216 -5.06 0.81 -2.86
N GLU A 217 -4.34 0.76 -1.74
CA GLU A 217 -4.94 0.43 -0.44
C GLU A 217 -5.97 1.47 0.00
N ALA A 218 -5.71 2.76 -0.26
CA ALA A 218 -6.67 3.84 0.00
C ALA A 218 -7.92 3.74 -0.90
N GLU A 219 -7.76 3.39 -2.18
CA GLU A 219 -8.87 3.16 -3.11
C GLU A 219 -9.73 1.96 -2.68
N GLU A 220 -9.09 0.84 -2.33
CA GLU A 220 -9.79 -0.37 -1.84
C GLU A 220 -10.54 -0.09 -0.53
N ALA A 221 -9.92 0.63 0.42
CA ALA A 221 -10.57 1.02 1.67
C ALA A 221 -11.79 1.92 1.43
N ALA A 222 -11.68 2.90 0.53
CA ALA A 222 -12.80 3.78 0.16
C ALA A 222 -13.93 3.01 -0.55
N ALA A 223 -13.59 2.07 -1.44
CA ALA A 223 -14.57 1.22 -2.10
C ALA A 223 -15.31 0.30 -1.11
N GLN A 224 -14.58 -0.27 -0.15
CA GLN A 224 -15.16 -1.12 0.88
C GLN A 224 -16.08 -0.33 1.84
N GLU A 225 -15.70 0.88 2.21
CA GLU A 225 -16.55 1.77 3.01
C GLU A 225 -17.84 2.14 2.26
N ALA A 226 -17.73 2.51 0.98
CA ALA A 226 -18.89 2.82 0.13
C ALA A 226 -19.85 1.63 0.02
N LEU A 227 -19.31 0.41 -0.21
CA LEU A 227 -20.11 -0.81 -0.26
C LEU A 227 -20.79 -1.10 1.08
N SER A 228 -20.10 -0.91 2.21
CA SER A 228 -20.67 -1.08 3.54
C SER A 228 -21.84 -0.12 3.78
N GLN A 229 -21.70 1.15 3.37
CA GLN A 229 -22.77 2.15 3.49
C GLN A 229 -23.99 1.78 2.62
N GLU A 230 -23.76 1.29 1.40
CA GLU A 230 -24.83 0.83 0.51
C GLU A 230 -25.58 -0.39 1.11
N GLN A 231 -24.85 -1.36 1.65
CA GLN A 231 -25.45 -2.53 2.31
C GLN A 231 -26.27 -2.13 3.55
N GLU A 232 -25.80 -1.18 4.35
CA GLU A 232 -26.58 -0.68 5.48
C GLU A 232 -27.86 0.03 5.03
N ALA A 233 -27.78 0.87 3.99
CA ALA A 233 -28.95 1.55 3.42
C ALA A 233 -29.99 0.55 2.87
N ALA A 234 -29.53 -0.51 2.19
CA ALA A 234 -30.40 -1.59 1.73
C ALA A 234 -31.11 -2.30 2.90
N ARG A 235 -30.40 -2.55 4.00
CA ARG A 235 -31.00 -3.12 5.22
C ARG A 235 -32.04 -2.19 5.85
N VAL A 236 -31.81 -0.88 5.88
CA VAL A 236 -32.82 0.09 6.33
C VAL A 236 -34.08 -0.05 5.48
N SER A 237 -33.94 -0.05 4.15
CA SER A 237 -35.07 -0.17 3.21
C SER A 237 -35.85 -1.48 3.41
N GLU A 238 -35.16 -2.59 3.62
CA GLU A 238 -35.79 -3.88 3.92
C GLU A 238 -36.66 -3.82 5.19
N TRP A 239 -36.13 -3.24 6.27
CA TRP A 239 -36.87 -3.10 7.52
C TRP A 239 -38.02 -2.11 7.43
N GLU A 240 -37.90 -1.06 6.60
CA GLU A 240 -39.00 -0.13 6.34
C GLU A 240 -40.18 -0.82 5.66
N GLU A 241 -39.92 -1.66 4.64
CA GLU A 241 -40.97 -2.42 3.97
C GLU A 241 -41.58 -3.50 4.88
N ARG A 242 -40.78 -4.19 5.71
CA ARG A 242 -41.29 -5.13 6.72
C ARG A 242 -42.23 -4.44 7.71
N TYR A 243 -41.81 -3.31 8.27
CA TYR A 243 -42.64 -2.56 9.22
C TYR A 243 -43.93 -2.04 8.56
N LYS A 244 -43.83 -1.55 7.32
CA LYS A 244 -44.98 -1.08 6.53
C LYS A 244 -45.98 -2.19 6.26
N LEU A 245 -45.52 -3.42 5.95
CA LEU A 245 -46.37 -4.58 5.79
C LEU A 245 -47.12 -4.91 7.09
N SER A 246 -46.39 -5.10 8.20
CA SER A 246 -46.97 -5.37 9.53
C SER A 246 -47.97 -4.29 9.95
N ARG A 247 -47.66 -3.01 9.70
CA ARG A 247 -48.57 -1.88 9.92
C ARG A 247 -49.84 -1.97 9.08
N SER A 248 -49.73 -2.31 7.80
CA SER A 248 -50.86 -2.44 6.88
C SER A 248 -51.80 -3.56 7.33
N GLU A 249 -51.26 -4.72 7.68
CA GLU A 249 -52.03 -5.86 8.21
C GLU A 249 -52.77 -5.46 9.50
N PHE A 250 -52.06 -4.82 10.43
CA PHE A 250 -52.66 -4.28 11.64
C PHE A 250 -53.82 -3.31 11.33
N GLU A 251 -53.62 -2.37 10.41
CA GLU A 251 -54.62 -1.35 10.09
C GLU A 251 -55.85 -1.93 9.41
N GLN A 252 -55.65 -2.91 8.51
CA GLN A 252 -56.73 -3.64 7.87
C GLN A 252 -57.56 -4.40 8.90
N PHE A 253 -56.90 -5.12 9.82
CA PHE A 253 -57.59 -5.80 10.91
C PHE A 253 -58.37 -4.82 11.77
N TRP A 254 -57.73 -3.72 12.22
CA TRP A 254 -58.38 -2.73 13.07
C TRP A 254 -59.61 -2.11 12.39
N LYS A 255 -59.49 -1.68 11.13
CA LYS A 255 -60.60 -1.12 10.34
C LYS A 255 -61.71 -2.13 10.10
N GLY A 256 -61.39 -3.42 10.01
CA GLY A 256 -62.36 -4.50 9.87
C GLY A 256 -63.15 -4.83 11.14
N LEU A 257 -62.76 -4.31 12.31
CA LEU A 257 -63.51 -4.52 13.55
C LEU A 257 -64.83 -3.71 13.55
N PRO A 258 -65.94 -4.27 14.06
CA PRO A 258 -67.15 -3.52 14.34
C PRO A 258 -66.88 -2.29 15.23
N GLN A 259 -67.56 -1.18 14.96
CA GLN A 259 -67.35 0.10 15.68
C GLN A 259 -67.53 -0.04 17.20
N THR A 260 -68.46 -0.88 17.64
CA THR A 260 -68.70 -1.17 19.07
C THR A 260 -67.48 -1.78 19.74
N ILE A 261 -66.79 -2.70 19.06
CA ILE A 261 -65.55 -3.34 19.53
C ILE A 261 -64.40 -2.34 19.48
N GLN A 262 -64.25 -1.58 18.39
CA GLN A 262 -63.21 -0.55 18.28
C GLN A 262 -63.30 0.46 19.44
N ASN A 263 -64.52 0.92 19.77
CA ASN A 263 -64.75 1.87 20.86
C ASN A 263 -64.30 1.31 22.22
N LYS A 264 -64.61 0.04 22.51
CA LYS A 264 -64.17 -0.64 23.74
C LYS A 264 -62.63 -0.79 23.80
N LEU A 265 -61.96 -0.93 22.66
CA LEU A 265 -60.50 -1.15 22.59
C LEU A 265 -59.67 0.14 22.41
N GLN A 266 -60.30 1.26 22.03
CA GLN A 266 -59.60 2.47 21.58
C GLN A 266 -58.64 3.06 22.62
N ALA A 267 -59.02 3.07 23.89
CA ALA A 267 -58.18 3.60 24.97
C ALA A 267 -56.91 2.75 25.18
N SER A 268 -57.05 1.42 25.17
CA SER A 268 -55.92 0.49 25.21
C SER A 268 -55.02 0.68 23.98
N GLN A 269 -55.62 0.85 22.80
CA GLN A 269 -54.88 1.02 21.56
C GLN A 269 -54.03 2.30 21.53
N LYS A 270 -54.56 3.43 22.02
CA LYS A 270 -53.82 4.69 22.15
C LYS A 270 -52.64 4.54 23.11
N THR A 271 -52.86 3.87 24.24
CA THR A 271 -51.84 3.64 25.27
C THR A 271 -50.71 2.78 24.74
N TRP A 272 -51.05 1.66 24.10
CA TRP A 272 -50.08 0.78 23.46
C TRP A 272 -49.24 1.52 22.43
N LYS A 273 -49.86 2.29 21.51
CA LYS A 273 -49.11 3.02 20.48
C LYS A 273 -48.10 4.00 21.09
N SER A 274 -48.51 4.77 22.10
CA SER A 274 -47.60 5.71 22.77
C SER A 274 -46.47 5.01 23.52
N GLY A 275 -46.75 3.84 24.12
CA GLY A 275 -45.74 3.01 24.79
C GLY A 275 -44.72 2.44 23.81
N MET A 276 -45.19 1.82 22.73
CA MET A 276 -44.36 1.24 21.66
C MET A 276 -43.38 2.28 21.09
N ASP A 277 -43.88 3.47 20.71
CA ASP A 277 -43.05 4.51 20.10
C ASP A 277 -41.88 4.93 21.04
N LYS A 278 -42.12 4.99 22.35
CA LYS A 278 -41.08 5.33 23.36
C LYS A 278 -40.11 4.19 23.62
N ILE A 279 -40.63 2.97 23.81
CA ILE A 279 -39.81 1.79 24.14
C ILE A 279 -38.87 1.47 22.97
N CYS A 280 -39.38 1.48 21.74
CA CYS A 280 -38.56 1.20 20.56
C CYS A 280 -37.51 2.27 20.29
N ALA A 281 -37.84 3.56 20.47
CA ALA A 281 -36.85 4.63 20.34
C ALA A 281 -35.74 4.54 21.41
N SER A 282 -36.09 4.16 22.64
CA SER A 282 -35.11 3.97 23.71
C SER A 282 -34.22 2.75 23.47
N LYS A 283 -34.81 1.62 23.06
CA LYS A 283 -34.08 0.38 22.76
C LYS A 283 -33.10 0.57 21.61
N ALA A 284 -33.54 1.23 20.54
CA ALA A 284 -32.71 1.50 19.38
C ALA A 284 -31.43 2.28 19.69
N LYS A 285 -31.53 3.31 20.55
CA LYS A 285 -30.38 4.10 21.00
C LYS A 285 -29.44 3.34 21.94
N ALA A 286 -29.93 2.30 22.61
CA ALA A 286 -29.10 1.45 23.47
C ALA A 286 -28.37 0.36 22.67
N GLU A 287 -28.88 -0.03 21.51
CA GLU A 287 -28.33 -1.11 20.67
C GLU A 287 -27.36 -0.62 19.60
N SER A 288 -27.38 0.66 19.24
CA SER A 288 -26.51 1.20 18.19
C SER A 288 -26.20 2.69 18.40
N GLU A 289 -25.01 3.09 17.98
CA GLU A 289 -24.57 4.49 17.92
C GLU A 289 -24.64 5.07 16.49
N THR A 290 -24.73 4.21 15.46
CA THR A 290 -24.86 4.67 14.07
C THR A 290 -26.30 5.03 13.73
N PRO A 291 -26.55 6.08 12.91
CA PRO A 291 -27.90 6.46 12.49
C PRO A 291 -28.70 5.31 11.83
N ASN A 292 -28.06 4.55 10.94
CA ASN A 292 -28.68 3.40 10.26
C ASN A 292 -28.97 2.25 11.24
N GLY A 293 -28.04 1.93 12.13
CA GLY A 293 -28.25 0.88 13.12
C GLY A 293 -29.36 1.20 14.12
N ILE A 294 -29.46 2.47 14.55
CA ILE A 294 -30.57 2.96 15.37
C ILE A 294 -31.89 2.79 14.60
N LYS A 295 -31.94 3.24 13.34
CA LYS A 295 -33.14 3.15 12.51
C LYS A 295 -33.60 1.69 12.33
N ILE A 296 -32.67 0.78 12.04
CA ILE A 296 -32.94 -0.66 11.89
C ILE A 296 -33.51 -1.25 13.19
N SER A 297 -32.86 -1.01 14.33
CA SER A 297 -33.34 -1.53 15.63
C SER A 297 -34.73 -0.97 15.98
N GLU A 298 -34.97 0.31 15.72
CA GLU A 298 -36.28 0.92 15.96
C GLU A 298 -37.38 0.28 15.10
N LEU A 299 -37.13 0.08 13.81
CA LEU A 299 -38.06 -0.57 12.88
C LEU A 299 -38.32 -2.03 13.28
N ALA A 300 -37.28 -2.77 13.65
CA ALA A 300 -37.40 -4.15 14.10
C ALA A 300 -38.26 -4.27 15.36
N CYS A 301 -38.02 -3.42 16.36
CA CYS A 301 -38.84 -3.34 17.56
C CYS A 301 -40.30 -3.00 17.22
N LYS A 302 -40.54 -1.98 16.39
CA LYS A 302 -41.90 -1.56 16.01
C LYS A 302 -42.65 -2.64 15.24
N THR A 303 -41.95 -3.41 14.42
CA THR A 303 -42.51 -4.54 13.67
C THR A 303 -42.97 -5.63 14.64
N ALA A 304 -42.09 -6.09 15.52
CA ALA A 304 -42.40 -7.12 16.51
C ALA A 304 -43.54 -6.70 17.45
N GLU A 305 -43.53 -5.46 17.95
CA GLU A 305 -44.60 -4.93 18.78
C GLU A 305 -45.94 -4.86 18.04
N THR A 306 -45.92 -4.49 16.75
CA THR A 306 -47.15 -4.41 15.93
C THR A 306 -47.73 -5.80 15.65
N GLU A 307 -46.89 -6.79 15.36
CA GLU A 307 -47.28 -8.19 15.18
C GLU A 307 -47.86 -8.79 16.47
N ALA A 308 -47.15 -8.61 17.59
CA ALA A 308 -47.61 -9.06 18.91
C ALA A 308 -48.95 -8.41 19.29
N ARG A 309 -49.12 -7.11 19.00
CA ARG A 309 -50.37 -6.41 19.24
C ARG A 309 -51.50 -6.91 18.36
N LEU A 310 -51.21 -7.22 17.09
CA LEU A 310 -52.21 -7.78 16.18
C LEU A 310 -52.74 -9.12 16.74
N GLU A 311 -51.85 -10.02 17.17
CA GLU A 311 -52.22 -11.27 17.82
C GLU A 311 -53.04 -11.04 19.10
N GLU A 312 -52.63 -10.09 19.94
CA GLU A 312 -53.38 -9.72 21.15
C GLU A 312 -54.80 -9.26 20.79
N LEU A 313 -54.96 -8.43 19.76
CA LEU A 313 -56.26 -7.92 19.33
C LEU A 313 -57.16 -9.01 18.74
N HIS A 314 -56.59 -10.00 18.04
CA HIS A 314 -57.33 -11.19 17.61
C HIS A 314 -57.95 -11.91 18.80
N ASN A 315 -57.17 -12.14 19.85
CA ASN A 315 -57.65 -12.79 21.09
C ASN A 315 -58.65 -11.90 21.84
N ARG A 316 -58.39 -10.59 21.91
CA ARG A 316 -59.22 -9.63 22.62
C ARG A 316 -60.57 -9.40 21.95
N LYS A 317 -60.65 -9.46 20.61
CA LYS A 317 -61.90 -9.37 19.86
C LYS A 317 -62.94 -10.35 20.40
N LYS A 318 -62.57 -11.62 20.56
CA LYS A 318 -63.47 -12.67 21.07
C LYS A 318 -63.95 -12.35 22.50
N ALA A 319 -63.02 -12.00 23.40
CA ALA A 319 -63.36 -11.67 24.78
C ALA A 319 -64.28 -10.44 24.89
N VAL A 320 -64.11 -9.43 24.04
CA VAL A 320 -64.98 -8.25 24.01
C VAL A 320 -66.37 -8.59 23.49
N ILE A 321 -66.50 -9.46 22.48
CA ILE A 321 -67.80 -9.95 22.01
C ILE A 321 -68.54 -10.64 23.15
N ASP A 322 -67.88 -11.56 23.86
CA ASP A 322 -68.45 -12.28 24.99
C ASP A 322 -68.88 -11.32 26.13
N GLU A 323 -68.06 -10.29 26.41
CA GLU A 323 -68.41 -9.24 27.38
C GLU A 323 -69.66 -8.47 26.97
N ILE A 324 -69.76 -8.07 25.69
CA ILE A 324 -70.91 -7.30 25.17
C ILE A 324 -72.19 -8.14 25.26
N ILE A 325 -72.16 -9.42 24.88
CA ILE A 325 -73.30 -10.34 25.00
C ILE A 325 -73.72 -10.47 26.47
N ARG A 326 -72.77 -10.71 27.36
CA ARG A 326 -73.04 -10.83 28.80
C ARG A 326 -73.62 -9.55 29.41
N GLU A 327 -73.15 -8.38 28.96
CA GLU A 327 -73.68 -7.08 29.37
C GLU A 327 -75.13 -6.87 28.88
N ALA A 328 -75.42 -7.24 27.63
CA ALA A 328 -76.77 -7.19 27.06
C ALA A 328 -77.74 -8.12 27.81
N ASP A 329 -77.36 -9.39 28.01
CA ASP A 329 -78.14 -10.36 28.78
C ASP A 329 -78.40 -9.88 30.22
N LYS A 330 -77.39 -9.28 30.86
CA LYS A 330 -77.54 -8.73 32.21
C LYS A 330 -78.54 -7.57 32.22
N LYS A 331 -78.48 -6.66 31.25
CA LYS A 331 -79.43 -5.55 31.12
C LYS A 331 -80.85 -6.06 30.92
N GLU A 332 -81.04 -7.02 30.02
CA GLU A 332 -82.36 -7.60 29.76
C GLU A 332 -82.93 -8.30 30.99
N ARG A 333 -82.13 -9.14 31.68
CA ARG A 333 -82.53 -9.77 32.95
C ARG A 333 -82.88 -8.75 34.03
N THR A 334 -82.13 -7.66 34.12
CA THR A 334 -82.39 -6.60 35.10
C THR A 334 -83.70 -5.88 34.79
N ALA A 335 -83.94 -5.54 33.52
CA ALA A 335 -85.20 -4.95 33.07
C ALA A 335 -86.38 -5.88 33.36
N LYS A 336 -86.23 -7.19 33.09
CA LYS A 336 -87.26 -8.19 33.38
C LYS A 336 -87.55 -8.30 34.88
N ALA A 337 -86.53 -8.33 35.73
CA ALA A 337 -86.71 -8.36 37.18
C ALA A 337 -87.45 -7.10 37.70
N ALA A 338 -87.14 -5.93 37.13
CA ALA A 338 -87.85 -4.69 37.46
C ALA A 338 -89.33 -4.73 37.04
N LEU A 339 -89.61 -5.26 35.84
CA LEU A 339 -90.98 -5.48 35.36
C LEU A 339 -91.75 -6.46 36.26
N ASP A 340 -91.15 -7.62 36.56
CA ASP A 340 -91.77 -8.66 37.39
C ASP A 340 -92.07 -8.10 38.80
N GLY A 341 -91.17 -7.27 39.35
CA GLY A 341 -91.40 -6.56 40.62
C GLY A 341 -92.54 -5.52 40.53
N ALA A 342 -92.62 -4.75 39.44
CA ALA A 342 -93.72 -3.80 39.23
C ALA A 342 -95.08 -4.50 39.11
N VAL A 343 -95.13 -5.64 38.40
CA VAL A 343 -96.35 -6.47 38.27
C VAL A 343 -96.78 -7.00 39.64
N GLN A 344 -95.84 -7.51 40.46
CA GLN A 344 -96.13 -8.05 41.80
C GLN A 344 -96.65 -6.99 42.78
N ALA A 345 -96.31 -5.71 42.57
CA ALA A 345 -96.75 -4.62 43.42
C ALA A 345 -98.19 -4.16 43.13
N LEU A 346 -98.84 -4.64 42.07
CA LEU A 346 -100.20 -4.24 41.71
C LEU A 346 -101.24 -4.67 42.76
N PRO A 347 -102.14 -3.78 43.19
CA PRO A 347 -103.35 -4.15 43.94
C PRO A 347 -104.21 -5.17 43.19
N ALA A 348 -104.92 -6.04 43.91
CA ALA A 348 -105.64 -7.17 43.33
C ALA A 348 -106.75 -6.76 42.33
N ASP A 349 -107.47 -5.67 42.64
CA ASP A 349 -108.52 -5.07 41.83
C ASP A 349 -107.98 -4.48 40.51
N ILE A 350 -106.83 -3.81 40.58
CA ILE A 350 -106.12 -3.30 39.40
C ILE A 350 -105.54 -4.45 38.56
N ALA A 351 -104.97 -5.45 39.23
CA ALA A 351 -104.37 -6.61 38.56
C ALA A 351 -105.40 -7.40 37.73
N GLU A 352 -106.64 -7.54 38.20
CA GLU A 352 -107.71 -8.22 37.45
C GLU A 352 -107.98 -7.55 36.10
N THR A 353 -107.85 -6.22 36.03
CA THR A 353 -108.09 -5.43 34.82
C THR A 353 -106.87 -5.41 33.88
N VAL A 354 -105.66 -5.28 34.43
CA VAL A 354 -104.43 -5.05 33.63
C VAL A 354 -103.78 -6.35 33.13
N MET A 355 -103.94 -7.47 33.86
CA MET A 355 -103.24 -8.72 33.54
C MET A 355 -103.56 -9.35 32.19
N PRO A 356 -104.79 -9.29 31.63
CA PRO A 356 -105.07 -9.81 30.29
C PRO A 356 -104.25 -9.12 29.20
N GLU A 357 -104.14 -7.80 29.23
CA GLU A 357 -103.36 -7.01 28.27
C GLU A 357 -101.86 -7.24 28.45
N TYR A 358 -101.39 -7.33 29.69
CA TYR A 358 -100.00 -7.66 30.00
C TYR A 358 -99.58 -9.02 29.41
N ARG A 359 -100.40 -10.07 29.58
CA ARG A 359 -100.11 -11.41 29.03
C ARG A 359 -100.08 -11.39 27.50
N ASN A 360 -100.99 -10.65 26.86
CA ASN A 360 -100.99 -10.50 25.40
C ASN A 360 -99.71 -9.80 24.91
N TRP A 361 -99.29 -8.73 25.58
CA TRP A 361 -98.02 -8.07 25.28
C TRP A 361 -96.82 -9.02 25.46
N GLN A 362 -96.78 -9.77 26.57
CA GLN A 362 -95.68 -10.69 26.87
C GLN A 362 -95.54 -11.78 25.79
N ASN A 363 -96.67 -12.33 25.32
CA ASN A 363 -96.70 -13.33 24.25
C ASN A 363 -96.23 -12.75 22.90
N GLY A 364 -96.47 -11.46 22.64
CA GLY A 364 -96.07 -10.78 21.41
C GLY A 364 -94.61 -10.28 21.41
N LEU A 365 -93.95 -10.18 22.57
CA LEU A 365 -92.65 -9.53 22.72
C LEU A 365 -91.56 -10.14 21.83
N ASN A 366 -91.45 -11.47 21.81
CA ASN A 366 -90.42 -12.15 21.01
C ASN A 366 -90.64 -11.96 19.50
N ALA A 367 -91.91 -11.98 19.06
CA ALA A 367 -92.25 -11.72 17.66
C ALA A 367 -91.96 -10.25 17.28
N LYS A 368 -92.26 -9.30 18.17
CA LYS A 368 -91.97 -7.87 17.98
C LYS A 368 -90.46 -7.60 17.88
N CYS A 369 -89.66 -8.34 18.65
CA CYS A 369 -88.20 -8.22 18.67
C CYS A 369 -87.48 -9.35 17.89
N ALA A 370 -88.09 -9.86 16.80
CA ALA A 370 -87.49 -10.92 15.99
C ALA A 370 -86.29 -10.45 15.13
N GLY A 371 -86.05 -9.14 15.03
CA GLY A 371 -84.88 -8.60 14.32
C GLY A 371 -83.58 -8.99 15.03
N GLY A 372 -82.73 -9.74 14.34
CA GLY A 372 -81.45 -10.21 14.86
C GLY A 372 -80.25 -9.56 14.18
N ASP A 373 -79.15 -9.43 14.92
CA ASP A 373 -77.82 -9.27 14.38
C ASP A 373 -77.00 -10.54 14.66
N GLU A 374 -75.74 -10.58 14.20
CA GLU A 374 -74.82 -11.74 14.34
C GLU A 374 -74.66 -12.22 15.79
N TYR A 375 -74.90 -11.35 16.78
CA TYR A 375 -74.65 -11.61 18.20
C TYR A 375 -75.92 -11.53 19.08
N GLY A 376 -77.11 -11.39 18.48
CA GLY A 376 -78.38 -11.24 19.20
C GLY A 376 -78.53 -9.93 19.99
N LEU A 377 -77.67 -8.93 19.78
CA LEU A 377 -77.64 -7.69 20.55
C LEU A 377 -78.83 -6.79 20.20
N ALA A 378 -79.15 -6.64 18.92
CA ALA A 378 -80.31 -5.88 18.46
C ALA A 378 -81.62 -6.42 19.05
N GLN A 379 -81.75 -7.76 19.12
CA GLN A 379 -82.88 -8.41 19.74
C GLN A 379 -82.94 -8.14 21.26
N SER A 380 -81.82 -8.29 21.97
CA SER A 380 -81.74 -8.01 23.41
C SER A 380 -82.03 -6.54 23.74
N ASP A 381 -81.52 -5.60 22.95
CA ASP A 381 -81.79 -4.17 23.07
C ASP A 381 -83.26 -3.84 22.82
N CYS A 382 -83.89 -4.45 21.81
CA CYS A 382 -85.32 -4.32 21.55
C CYS A 382 -86.13 -4.81 22.75
N ARG A 383 -85.86 -6.03 23.24
CA ARG A 383 -86.58 -6.61 24.39
C ARG A 383 -86.40 -5.73 25.63
N THR A 384 -85.18 -5.28 25.90
CA THR A 384 -84.89 -4.39 27.03
C THR A 384 -85.68 -3.08 26.94
N LYS A 385 -85.77 -2.44 25.77
CA LYS A 385 -86.56 -1.21 25.57
C LYS A 385 -88.05 -1.44 25.80
N GLU A 386 -88.61 -2.50 25.22
CA GLU A 386 -90.02 -2.86 25.36
C GLU A 386 -90.38 -3.22 26.81
N ILE A 387 -89.53 -4.00 27.49
CA ILE A 387 -89.69 -4.35 28.91
C ILE A 387 -89.67 -3.09 29.78
N ASN A 388 -88.72 -2.17 29.55
CA ASN A 388 -88.64 -0.92 30.30
C ASN A 388 -89.86 -0.01 30.05
N ALA A 389 -90.36 0.04 28.82
CA ALA A 389 -91.58 0.79 28.49
C ALA A 389 -92.80 0.20 29.22
N LYS A 390 -92.96 -1.14 29.17
CA LYS A 390 -94.04 -1.81 29.89
C LYS A 390 -93.93 -1.67 31.40
N THR A 391 -92.71 -1.69 31.95
CA THR A 391 -92.47 -1.47 33.38
C THR A 391 -93.01 -0.10 33.83
N LYS A 392 -92.73 0.95 33.05
CA LYS A 392 -93.24 2.30 33.34
C LYS A 392 -94.76 2.40 33.27
N GLU A 393 -95.37 1.75 32.27
CA GLU A 393 -96.83 1.67 32.14
C GLU A 393 -97.45 1.02 33.38
N ILE A 394 -96.92 -0.13 33.82
CA ILE A 394 -97.40 -0.85 35.00
C ILE A 394 -97.23 -0.02 36.27
N GLN A 395 -96.08 0.64 36.44
CA GLN A 395 -95.83 1.54 37.56
C GLN A 395 -96.81 2.73 37.59
N GLY A 396 -97.34 3.16 36.44
CA GLY A 396 -98.36 4.21 36.37
C GLY A 396 -99.66 3.85 37.09
N TYR A 397 -100.01 2.57 37.18
CA TYR A 397 -101.18 2.10 37.92
C TYR A 397 -100.98 2.03 39.43
N LEU A 398 -99.74 2.19 39.92
CA LEU A 398 -99.40 2.20 41.35
C LEU A 398 -99.47 3.61 41.98
N ILE A 399 -99.60 4.65 41.16
CA ILE A 399 -99.52 6.07 41.59
C ILE A 399 -100.91 6.68 41.83
N ASN A 400 -101.99 5.90 41.71
CA ASN A 400 -103.36 6.34 42.01
C ASN A 400 -103.90 5.74 43.30
#